data_AF-A0A1V3QC22-F1
#
_entry.id   AF-A0A1V3QC22-F1
#
_cell.length_a   1.000
_cell.length_b   1.000
_cell.length_c   1.000
_cell.angle_alpha   90.00
_cell.angle_beta   90.00
_cell.angle_gamma   90.00
#
_symmetry.space_group_name_H-M   'P 1'
#
loop_
_entity.id
_entity.type
_entity.pdbx_description
1 polymer ?
#
loop_
_entity_poly.entity_id
_entity_poly.type
_entity_poly.pdbx_seq_one_letter_code
_entity_poly.pdbx_strand_id
1 'polypeptide(L)'
;MSRSSWIAQQTKATRALVKFILDHGSQPDTNLQACLASLEAGDINKALVHAKLVKPHGMGGLSDWWPPVKFDNENPEYVAALLEALVNNWCRLIGLSFETEPQGSN
;
A
#
# COMPACT_ATOMS: atom_id res chain seq x y z
N MET A 1 -4.15 -17.71 -10.24
CA MET A 1 -2.85 -17.07 -9.94
C MET A 1 -2.17 -17.84 -8.81
N SER A 2 -0.86 -18.08 -8.87
CA SER A 2 -0.14 -18.73 -7.76
C SER A 2 0.04 -17.78 -6.57
N ARG A 3 0.22 -18.33 -5.37
CA ARG A 3 0.52 -17.55 -4.15
C ARG A 3 1.74 -16.63 -4.35
N SER A 4 2.79 -17.12 -4.99
CA SER A 4 3.99 -16.32 -5.30
C SER A 4 3.67 -15.16 -6.25
N SER A 5 2.78 -15.35 -7.23
CA SER A 5 2.33 -14.28 -8.12
C SER A 5 1.53 -13.21 -7.38
N TRP A 6 0.74 -13.59 -6.36
CA TRP A 6 0.00 -12.65 -5.53
C TRP A 6 0.92 -11.79 -4.66
N ILE A 7 1.85 -12.44 -3.94
CA ILE A 7 2.84 -11.75 -3.11
C ILE A 7 3.66 -10.79 -3.97
N ALA A 8 4.05 -11.18 -5.19
CA ALA A 8 4.78 -10.30 -6.11
C ALA A 8 3.97 -9.05 -6.51
N GLN A 9 2.66 -9.17 -6.76
CA GLN A 9 1.81 -8.01 -7.08
C GLN A 9 1.62 -7.10 -5.87
N GLN A 10 1.37 -7.66 -4.69
CA GLN A 10 1.27 -6.92 -3.44
C GLN A 10 2.57 -6.18 -3.13
N THR A 11 3.71 -6.85 -3.28
CA THR A 11 5.05 -6.25 -3.11
C THR A 11 5.23 -5.05 -4.04
N LYS A 12 4.88 -5.21 -5.33
CA LYS A 12 4.98 -4.11 -6.31
C LYS A 12 4.10 -2.93 -5.95
N ALA A 13 2.85 -3.17 -5.55
CA ALA A 13 1.92 -2.12 -5.16
C ALA A 13 2.37 -1.38 -3.89
N THR A 14 2.76 -2.13 -2.84
CA THR A 14 3.27 -1.56 -1.59
C THR A 14 4.55 -0.75 -1.84
N ARG A 15 5.48 -1.27 -2.66
CA ARG A 15 6.73 -0.56 -3.01
C ARG A 15 6.46 0.73 -3.79
N ALA A 16 5.53 0.70 -4.74
CA ALA A 16 5.16 1.89 -5.51
C ALA A 16 4.58 2.99 -4.61
N LEU A 17 3.69 2.62 -3.68
CA LEU A 17 3.12 3.56 -2.71
C LEU A 17 4.19 4.14 -1.76
N VAL A 18 5.05 3.29 -1.20
CA VAL A 18 6.18 3.74 -0.36
C VAL A 18 7.09 4.71 -1.12
N LYS A 19 7.43 4.37 -2.37
CA LYS A 19 8.29 5.22 -3.20
C LYS A 19 7.60 6.55 -3.52
N PHE A 20 6.33 6.56 -3.89
CA PHE A 20 5.58 7.78 -4.14
C PHE A 20 5.60 8.71 -2.91
N ILE A 21 5.35 8.17 -1.71
CA ILE A 21 5.37 8.96 -0.46
C ILE A 21 6.74 9.61 -0.25
N LEU A 22 7.83 8.87 -0.47
CA LEU A 22 9.20 9.36 -0.35
C LEU A 22 9.54 10.41 -1.40
N ASP A 23 9.22 10.15 -2.67
CA ASP A 23 9.50 11.05 -3.79
C ASP A 23 8.80 12.40 -3.58
N HIS A 24 7.59 12.40 -3.00
CA HIS A 24 6.82 13.60 -2.66
C HIS A 24 7.19 14.23 -1.30
N GLY A 25 8.25 13.77 -0.64
CA GLY A 25 8.87 14.41 0.52
C GLY A 25 8.17 14.18 1.86
N SER A 26 7.42 13.09 1.98
CA SER A 26 6.84 12.64 3.25
C SER A 26 7.50 11.34 3.73
N GLN A 27 7.32 11.02 5.01
CA GLN A 27 7.78 9.76 5.58
C GLN A 27 6.66 8.71 5.49
N PRO A 28 6.90 7.54 4.87
CA PRO A 28 5.93 6.46 4.86
C PRO A 28 5.60 5.99 6.28
N ASP A 29 4.34 5.59 6.49
CA ASP A 29 3.90 4.94 7.72
C ASP A 29 4.78 3.72 8.05
N THR A 30 5.11 3.54 9.33
CA THR A 30 6.02 2.48 9.78
C THR A 30 5.43 1.08 9.53
N ASN A 31 4.12 0.91 9.64
CA ASN A 31 3.44 -0.34 9.29
C ASN A 31 3.40 -0.55 7.78
N LEU A 32 3.29 0.50 6.97
CA LEU A 32 3.40 0.36 5.51
C LEU A 32 4.79 -0.15 5.11
N GLN A 33 5.85 0.37 5.74
CA GLN A 33 7.23 -0.10 5.53
C GLN A 33 7.43 -1.53 6.04
N ALA A 34 6.93 -1.86 7.22
CA ALA A 34 7.02 -3.22 7.79
C ALA A 34 6.22 -4.25 6.96
N CYS A 35 5.09 -3.82 6.38
CA CYS A 35 4.32 -4.60 5.41
C CYS A 35 5.19 -4.92 4.18
N LEU A 36 5.84 -3.91 3.60
CA LEU A 36 6.74 -4.11 2.45
C LEU A 36 7.87 -5.08 2.77
N ALA A 37 8.57 -4.90 3.89
CA ALA A 37 9.68 -5.77 4.30
C ALA A 37 9.22 -7.23 4.47
N SER A 38 8.02 -7.45 5.02
CA SER A 38 7.46 -8.80 5.20
C SER A 38 7.07 -9.44 3.87
N LEU A 39 6.50 -8.66 2.93
CA LEU A 39 6.20 -9.12 1.57
C LEU A 39 7.48 -9.52 0.81
N GLU A 40 8.55 -8.73 0.93
CA GLU A 40 9.85 -9.02 0.32
C GLU A 40 10.51 -10.28 0.90
N ALA A 41 10.26 -10.58 2.17
CA ALA A 41 10.67 -11.83 2.81
C ALA A 41 9.76 -13.03 2.50
N GLY A 42 8.64 -12.82 1.79
CA GLY A 42 7.63 -13.85 1.51
C GLY A 42 6.72 -14.21 2.69
N ASP A 43 6.82 -13.48 3.81
CA ASP A 43 5.99 -13.67 5.01
C ASP A 43 4.68 -12.88 4.89
N ILE A 44 3.74 -13.45 4.13
CA ILE A 44 2.44 -12.81 3.90
C ILE A 44 1.65 -12.62 5.19
N ASN A 45 1.72 -13.55 6.15
CA ASN A 45 0.93 -13.45 7.39
C ASN A 45 1.37 -12.23 8.20
N LYS A 46 2.69 -12.04 8.33
CA LYS A 46 3.24 -10.86 9.00
C LYS A 46 2.97 -9.58 8.22
N ALA A 47 3.04 -9.63 6.88
CA ALA A 47 2.68 -8.48 6.05
C ALA A 47 1.24 -8.01 6.29
N LEU A 48 0.30 -8.96 6.43
CA LEU A 48 -1.11 -8.66 6.67
C LEU A 48 -1.36 -8.09 8.07
N VAL A 49 -0.62 -8.53 9.09
CA VAL A 49 -0.68 -7.91 10.43
C VAL A 49 -0.35 -6.42 10.35
N HIS A 50 0.74 -6.07 9.67
CA HIS A 50 1.10 -4.66 9.47
C HIS A 50 0.10 -3.91 8.59
N ALA A 51 -0.39 -4.55 7.52
CA ALA A 51 -1.35 -3.90 6.62
C ALA A 51 -2.66 -3.50 7.30
N LYS A 52 -3.16 -4.29 8.27
CA LYS A 52 -4.35 -3.96 9.07
C LYS A 52 -4.20 -2.69 9.90
N LEU A 53 -2.97 -2.29 10.21
CA LEU A 53 -2.66 -1.11 11.02
C LEU A 53 -2.48 0.16 10.18
N VAL A 54 -2.35 0.02 8.86
CA VAL A 54 -2.28 1.17 7.95
C VAL A 54 -3.69 1.70 7.73
N LYS A 55 -3.87 3.01 7.86
CA LYS A 55 -5.14 3.70 7.58
C LYS A 55 -5.13 4.26 6.15
N PRO A 56 -5.75 3.59 5.16
CA PRO A 56 -5.72 4.08 3.77
C PRO A 56 -6.61 5.32 3.57
N HIS A 57 -7.77 5.36 4.23
CA HIS A 57 -8.80 6.38 4.01
C HIS A 57 -9.31 7.00 5.32
N GLY A 58 -10.03 8.11 5.18
CA GLY A 58 -10.60 8.87 6.28
C GLY A 58 -9.58 9.80 6.95
N MET A 59 -10.05 10.56 7.95
CA MET A 59 -9.26 11.59 8.63
C MET A 59 -7.91 11.07 9.14
N GLY A 60 -6.81 11.67 8.72
CA GLY A 60 -5.45 11.25 9.05
C GLY A 60 -5.00 9.93 8.39
N GLY A 61 -5.70 9.46 7.36
CA GLY A 61 -5.28 8.34 6.52
C GLY A 61 -4.38 8.78 5.36
N LEU A 62 -3.84 7.81 4.61
CA LEU A 62 -2.98 8.10 3.47
C LEU A 62 -3.65 9.00 2.42
N SER A 63 -4.94 8.79 2.13
CA SER A 63 -5.68 9.61 1.17
C SER A 63 -6.08 11.01 1.66
N ASP A 64 -5.85 11.32 2.95
CA ASP A 64 -6.08 12.64 3.53
C ASP A 64 -4.84 13.56 3.37
N TRP A 65 -3.70 12.96 3.02
CA TRP A 65 -2.48 13.70 2.71
C TRP A 65 -2.56 14.31 1.32
N TRP A 66 -2.21 15.59 1.21
CA TRP A 66 -2.10 16.32 -0.05
C TRP A 66 -0.63 16.40 -0.49
N PRO A 67 -0.16 15.56 -1.43
CA PRO A 67 1.26 15.53 -1.76
C PRO A 67 1.65 16.80 -2.54
N PRO A 68 2.81 17.40 -2.23
CA PRO A 68 3.30 18.54 -3.00
C PRO A 68 3.76 18.10 -4.40
N VAL A 69 3.62 18.98 -5.39
CA VAL A 69 4.25 18.84 -6.70
C VAL A 69 5.78 18.87 -6.52
N LYS A 70 6.48 17.84 -7.01
CA LYS A 70 7.95 17.75 -6.88
C LYS A 70 8.68 17.77 -8.21
N PHE A 71 8.04 17.32 -9.28
CA PHE A 71 8.64 17.26 -10.61
C PHE A 71 8.02 18.29 -11.55
N ASP A 72 8.82 18.86 -12.46
CA ASP A 72 8.43 19.99 -13.32
C ASP A 72 7.22 19.72 -14.23
N ASN A 73 6.95 18.45 -14.52
CA ASN A 73 5.87 18.01 -15.41
C ASN A 73 4.61 17.57 -14.66
N GLU A 74 4.55 17.75 -13.35
CA GLU A 74 3.40 17.41 -12.51
C GLU A 74 2.52 18.62 -12.21
N ASN A 75 1.27 18.37 -11.88
CA ASN A 75 0.36 19.35 -11.30
C ASN A 75 -0.36 18.76 -10.08
N PRO A 76 -0.98 19.58 -9.23
CA PRO A 76 -1.63 19.10 -8.00
C PRO A 76 -2.68 18.02 -8.25
N GLU A 77 -3.49 18.16 -9.29
CA GLU A 77 -4.56 17.23 -9.65
C GLU A 77 -4.01 15.86 -10.06
N TYR A 78 -2.95 15.84 -10.85
CA TYR A 78 -2.26 14.62 -11.28
C TYR A 78 -1.67 13.88 -10.08
N VAL A 79 -0.97 14.61 -9.19
CA VAL A 79 -0.33 14.02 -8.02
C VAL A 79 -1.36 13.45 -7.05
N ALA A 80 -2.47 14.16 -6.82
CA ALA A 80 -3.57 13.68 -5.99
C ALA A 80 -4.23 12.43 -6.60
N ALA A 81 -4.51 12.44 -7.90
CA ALA A 81 -5.09 11.29 -8.60
C ALA A 81 -4.15 10.07 -8.57
N LEU A 82 -2.84 10.29 -8.67
CA LEU A 82 -1.85 9.22 -8.60
C LEU A 82 -1.77 8.61 -7.20
N LEU A 83 -1.80 9.43 -6.14
CA LEU A 83 -1.90 8.93 -4.76
C LEU A 83 -3.15 8.07 -4.58
N GLU A 84 -4.32 8.58 -5.00
CA GLU A 84 -5.58 7.87 -4.88
C GLU A 84 -5.54 6.51 -5.63
N ALA A 85 -5.04 6.50 -6.86
CA ALA A 85 -4.89 5.28 -7.65
C ALA A 85 -3.96 4.26 -6.98
N LEU A 86 -2.83 4.71 -6.41
CA LEU A 86 -1.89 3.85 -5.70
C LEU A 86 -2.50 3.26 -4.43
N VAL A 87 -3.18 4.08 -3.62
CA VAL A 87 -3.86 3.64 -2.39
C VAL A 87 -4.96 2.64 -2.73
N ASN A 88 -5.83 2.93 -3.70
CA ASN A 88 -6.93 2.05 -4.10
C ASN A 88 -6.41 0.71 -4.66
N ASN A 89 -5.37 0.74 -5.49
CA ASN A 89 -4.77 -0.49 -6.00
C ASN A 89 -4.10 -1.32 -4.89
N TRP A 90 -3.42 -0.67 -3.94
CA TRP A 90 -2.85 -1.33 -2.77
C TRP A 90 -3.93 -2.00 -1.91
N CYS A 91 -5.00 -1.26 -1.57
CA CYS A 91 -6.14 -1.78 -0.81
C CYS A 91 -6.77 -2.99 -1.49
N ARG A 92 -7.01 -2.92 -2.81
CA ARG A 92 -7.56 -4.03 -3.59
C ARG A 92 -6.68 -5.28 -3.51
N LEU A 93 -5.37 -5.13 -3.71
CA LEU A 93 -4.44 -6.27 -3.74
C LEU A 93 -4.22 -6.90 -2.36
N ILE A 94 -4.17 -6.09 -1.31
CA ILE A 94 -4.05 -6.57 0.07
C ILE A 94 -5.37 -7.19 0.54
N GLY A 95 -6.51 -6.59 0.20
CA GLY A 95 -7.85 -7.06 0.53
C GLY A 95 -8.10 -8.50 0.09
N LEU A 96 -7.64 -8.83 -1.13
CA LEU A 96 -7.76 -10.18 -1.69
C LEU A 96 -7.01 -11.25 -0.89
N SER A 97 -6.02 -10.89 -0.07
CA SER A 97 -5.39 -11.84 0.85
C SER A 97 -6.28 -12.18 2.05
N PHE A 98 -7.08 -11.23 2.55
CA PHE A 98 -7.99 -11.46 3.67
C PHE A 98 -9.17 -12.35 3.27
N GLU A 99 -9.61 -12.25 2.02
CA GLU A 99 -10.72 -13.06 1.49
C GLU A 99 -10.33 -14.52 1.21
N THR A 100 -9.03 -14.81 1.09
CA THR A 100 -8.52 -16.16 0.80
C THR A 100 -8.16 -16.99 2.02
N GLU A 101 -8.27 -16.45 3.24
CA GLU A 101 -8.19 -17.26 4.46
C GLU A 101 -9.47 -18.13 4.56
N PRO A 102 -9.38 -19.47 4.63
CA PRO A 102 -10.56 -20.28 4.90
C PRO A 102 -11.11 -19.85 6.25
N GLN A 103 -12.39 -19.47 6.29
CA GLN A 103 -13.09 -19.31 7.56
C GLN A 103 -12.92 -20.60 8.33
N GLY A 104 -12.15 -20.55 9.42
CA GLY A 104 -11.95 -21.69 10.29
C GLY A 104 -13.30 -22.27 10.67
N SER A 105 -13.49 -23.55 10.38
CA SER A 105 -14.58 -24.35 10.91
C SER A 105 -14.51 -24.27 12.44
N ASN A 106 -15.51 -23.64 13.04
CA ASN A 106 -15.84 -23.86 14.45
C ASN A 106 -16.55 -25.20 14.61
#